data_AF-A0A5J4QE48-F1
#
_entry.id   AF-A0A5J4QE48-F1
#
_cell.length_a   1.000
_cell.length_b   1.000
_cell.length_c   1.000
_cell.angle_alpha   90.00
_cell.angle_beta   90.00
_cell.angle_gamma   90.00
#
_symmetry.space_group_name_H-M   'P 1'
#
loop_
_entity.id
_entity.type
_entity.pdbx_description
1 polymer ?
#
loop_
_entity_poly.entity_id
_entity_poly.type
_entity_poly.pdbx_seq_one_letter_code
_entity_poly.pdbx_strand_id
1 'polypeptide(L)' 'CYNSLARGHWEMENHLHWHLDVTFKEDACRAGVGNAPLNLSTMRKFALQLLLNMKDKHSLKKRQYKAALDIEYMKKILNF' A
#
# COMPACT_ATOMS: atom_id res chain seq x y z
N CYS A 1 16.38 23.20 -11.93
CA CYS A 1 15.40 23.25 -10.83
C CYS A 1 14.11 22.45 -11.11
N TYR A 2 13.57 22.46 -12.35
CA TYR A 2 12.43 21.60 -12.73
C TYR A 2 12.77 20.10 -12.77
N ASN A 3 13.91 19.76 -13.36
CA ASN A 3 14.34 18.36 -13.55
C ASN A 3 14.60 17.61 -12.23
N SER A 4 15.02 18.32 -11.16
CA SER A 4 15.18 17.74 -9.82
C SER A 4 13.85 17.45 -9.14
N LEU A 5 12.84 18.31 -9.33
CA LEU A 5 11.48 18.08 -8.82
C LEU A 5 10.80 16.93 -9.55
N ALA A 6 10.93 16.88 -10.87
CA ALA A 6 10.41 15.77 -11.68
C ALA A 6 11.03 14.44 -11.23
N ARG A 7 12.35 14.35 -11.06
CA ARG A 7 13.00 13.11 -10.60
C ARG A 7 12.57 12.67 -9.20
N GLY A 8 12.43 13.60 -8.25
CA GLY A 8 11.94 13.28 -6.90
C GLY A 8 10.49 12.78 -6.89
N HIS A 9 9.64 13.39 -7.73
CA HIS A 9 8.26 12.91 -7.93
C HIS A 9 8.23 11.50 -8.51
N TRP A 10 9.03 11.25 -9.56
CA TRP A 10 9.15 9.93 -10.17
C TRP A 10 9.68 8.87 -9.20
N GLU A 11 10.68 9.17 -8.37
CA GLU A 11 11.15 8.20 -7.36
C GLU A 11 10.06 7.86 -6.35
N MET A 12 9.36 8.86 -5.81
CA MET A 12 8.28 8.67 -4.84
C MET A 12 7.15 7.83 -5.44
N GLU A 13 6.73 8.16 -6.66
CA GLU A 13 5.65 7.45 -7.34
C GLU A 13 6.08 6.05 -7.75
N ASN A 14 7.32 5.84 -8.19
CA ASN A 14 7.83 4.53 -8.59
C ASN A 14 7.95 3.56 -7.40
N HIS A 15 8.37 4.04 -6.23
CA HIS A 15 8.39 3.23 -5.01
C HIS A 15 6.99 2.88 -4.53
N LEU A 16 6.05 3.84 -4.57
CA LEU A 16 4.65 3.63 -4.19
C LEU A 16 3.96 2.64 -5.15
N HIS A 17 4.10 2.86 -6.46
CA HIS A 17 3.44 2.10 -7.52
C HIS A 17 3.91 0.65 -7.53
N TRP A 18 5.21 0.39 -7.40
CA TRP A 18 5.72 -0.97 -7.30
C TRP A 18 5.08 -1.77 -6.15
N HIS A 19 4.85 -1.12 -5.00
CA HIS A 19 4.17 -1.77 -3.89
C HIS A 19 2.69 -2.05 -4.18
N LEU A 20 1.99 -1.12 -4.83
CA LEU A 20 0.59 -1.30 -5.25
C LEU A 20 0.44 -2.45 -6.26
N ASP A 21 1.34 -2.52 -7.24
CA ASP A 21 1.27 -3.53 -8.29
C ASP A 21 1.70 -4.91 -7.78
N VAL A 22 2.80 -4.99 -7.04
CA VAL A 22 3.39 -6.28 -6.64
C VAL A 22 2.80 -6.82 -5.34
N THR A 23 2.56 -5.96 -4.35
CA THR A 23 2.04 -6.39 -3.04
C THR A 23 0.52 -6.47 -3.04
N PHE A 24 -0.16 -5.50 -3.64
CA PHE A 24 -1.63 -5.43 -3.67
C PHE A 24 -2.25 -5.95 -4.97
N LYS A 25 -1.44 -6.34 -5.96
CA LYS A 25 -1.90 -6.88 -7.26
C LYS A 25 -2.90 -5.94 -7.93
N GLU A 26 -2.65 -4.63 -7.84
CA GLU A 26 -3.51 -3.59 -8.40
C GLU A 26 -3.76 -3.82 -9.89
N ASP A 27 -2.70 -4.07 -10.66
CA ASP A 27 -2.75 -4.33 -12.11
C ASP A 27 -3.59 -5.57 -12.50
N ALA A 28 -3.61 -6.59 -11.64
CA ALA A 28 -4.40 -7.80 -11.86
C ALA A 28 -5.88 -7.62 -11.45
N CYS A 29 -6.24 -6.51 -10.79
CA CYS A 29 -7.57 -6.28 -10.28
C CYS A 29 -8.52 -5.81 -11.38
N ARG A 30 -9.50 -6.64 -11.73
CA ARG A 30 -10.51 -6.35 -12.78
C ARG A 30 -11.67 -5.47 -12.30
N ALA A 31 -11.55 -4.83 -11.14
CA ALA A 31 -12.60 -4.01 -10.56
C ALA A 31 -12.66 -2.63 -11.27
N GLY A 32 -13.24 -2.62 -12.47
CA GLY A 32 -13.34 -1.45 -13.35
C GLY A 32 -14.69 -0.71 -13.34
N VAL A 33 -15.67 -1.19 -12.55
CA VAL A 33 -17.05 -0.66 -12.60
C VAL A 33 -17.23 0.52 -11.65
N GLY A 34 -17.77 1.63 -12.16
CA GLY A 34 -18.10 2.82 -11.37
C GLY A 34 -16.86 3.40 -10.68
N ASN A 35 -16.99 3.68 -9.37
CA ASN A 35 -15.91 4.26 -8.56
C ASN A 35 -14.97 3.19 -7.94
N ALA A 36 -15.10 1.91 -8.31
CA ALA A 36 -14.29 0.84 -7.73
C ALA A 36 -12.78 1.03 -7.91
N PRO A 37 -12.24 1.47 -9.07
CA PRO A 37 -10.81 1.70 -9.24
C PRO A 37 -10.26 2.75 -8.24
N LEU A 38 -10.97 3.88 -8.11
CA LEU A 38 -10.57 4.98 -7.24
C LEU A 38 -10.65 4.60 -5.76
N ASN A 39 -11.74 3.93 -5.36
CA ASN A 39 -11.94 3.49 -3.99
C ASN A 39 -10.87 2.47 -3.58
N LEU A 40 -10.57 1.50 -4.44
CA LEU A 40 -9.55 0.49 -4.18
C LEU A 40 -8.15 1.10 -4.14
N SER A 41 -7.81 2.02 -5.06
CA SER A 41 -6.52 2.70 -5.04
C SER A 41 -6.34 3.48 -3.72
N THR A 42 -7.36 4.22 -3.30
CA THR A 42 -7.34 4.95 -2.02
C THR A 42 -7.17 4.01 -0.82
N MET A 43 -7.93 2.92 -0.77
CA MET A 43 -7.84 1.93 0.33
C MET A 43 -6.47 1.24 0.38
N ARG A 44 -5.88 0.89 -0.78
CA ARG A 44 -4.55 0.26 -0.84
C ARG A 44 -3.46 1.22 -0.37
N LYS A 45 -3.52 2.49 -0.79
CA LYS A 45 -2.58 3.53 -0.32
C LYS A 45 -2.68 3.72 1.20
N PHE A 46 -3.90 3.78 1.73
CA PHE A 46 -4.12 3.86 3.18
C PHE A 46 -3.55 2.65 3.93
N ALA A 47 -3.85 1.42 3.46
CA ALA A 47 -3.33 0.20 4.04
C ALA A 47 -1.79 0.14 3.98
N LEU A 48 -1.19 0.55 2.87
CA LEU A 48 0.27 0.59 2.71
C LEU A 48 0.91 1.55 3.73
N GLN A 49 0.34 2.73 3.92
CA GLN A 49 0.83 3.71 4.89
C GLN A 49 0.82 3.15 6.32
N LEU A 50 -0.27 2.48 6.72
CA LEU A 50 -0.37 1.81 8.02
C LEU A 50 0.68 0.71 8.17
N LEU A 51 0.83 -0.12 7.13
CA LEU A 51 1.81 -1.19 7.15
C LEU A 51 3.24 -0.66 7.21
N LEU A 52 3.59 0.43 6.52
CA LEU A 52 4.93 1.04 6.55
C LEU A 52 5.28 1.63 7.91
N ASN A 53 4.30 2.18 8.64
CA ASN A 53 4.52 2.76 9.96
C ASN A 53 4.84 1.71 11.05
N MET A 54 4.63 0.42 10.78
CA MET A 54 4.95 -0.64 11.72
C MET A 54 6.47 -0.84 11.87
N LYS A 55 6.94 -0.88 13.12
CA LYS A 55 8.35 -1.09 13.50
C LYS A 55 8.69 -2.57 13.72
N ASP A 56 8.32 -3.44 12.79
CA ASP A 56 8.60 -4.87 12.84
C ASP A 56 9.55 -5.32 11.71
N LYS A 57 10.23 -6.46 11.89
CA LYS A 57 11.21 -6.97 10.92
C LYS A 57 10.57 -7.70 9.71
N HIS A 58 9.25 -7.72 9.62
CA HIS A 58 8.54 -8.45 8.57
C HIS A 58 8.44 -7.63 7.28
N SER A 59 8.50 -8.31 6.13
CA SER A 59 8.19 -7.70 4.83
C SER A 59 6.72 -7.31 4.75
N LEU A 60 6.38 -6.32 3.90
CA LEU A 60 5.01 -5.81 3.78
C LEU A 60 3.98 -6.91 3.47
N LYS A 61 4.32 -7.84 2.58
CA LYS A 61 3.48 -9.01 2.29
C LYS A 61 3.23 -9.89 3.54
N LYS A 62 4.25 -10.07 4.38
CA LYS A 62 4.13 -10.85 5.62
C LYS A 62 3.34 -10.08 6.68
N ARG A 63 3.50 -8.76 6.78
CA ARG A 63 2.67 -7.90 7.65
C ARG A 63 1.19 -7.99 7.25
N GLN A 64 0.90 -7.87 5.95
CA GLN A 64 -0.46 -8.00 5.41
C GLN A 64 -1.05 -9.39 5.71
N TYR A 65 -0.30 -10.46 5.43
CA TYR A 65 -0.75 -11.83 5.71
C TYR A 65 -0.98 -12.06 7.20
N LYS A 66 -0.09 -11.56 8.06
CA LYS A 66 -0.26 -11.65 9.52
C LYS A 66 -1.49 -10.87 9.98
N ALA A 67 -1.71 -9.67 9.48
CA ALA A 67 -2.90 -8.88 9.78
C ALA A 67 -4.20 -9.60 9.36
N ALA A 68 -4.17 -10.39 8.28
CA ALA A 68 -5.31 -11.20 7.85
C ALA A 68 -5.59 -12.41 8.77
N LEU A 69 -4.57 -12.91 9.48
CA LEU A 69 -4.69 -14.09 10.36
C LEU A 69 -4.87 -13.75 11.84
N ASP A 70 -4.27 -12.65 12.30
CA ASP A 70 -4.19 -12.27 13.71
C ASP A 70 -4.89 -10.92 13.92
N ILE A 71 -6.06 -11.00 14.57
CA ILE A 71 -6.91 -9.84 14.87
C ILE A 71 -6.22 -8.88 15.83
N GLU A 72 -5.43 -9.36 16.79
CA GLU A 72 -4.71 -8.51 17.74
C GLU A 72 -3.59 -7.74 17.03
N TYR A 73 -2.91 -8.40 16.09
CA TYR A 73 -1.95 -7.72 15.23
C TYR A 73 -2.63 -6.70 14.28
N MET A 74 -3.82 -7.00 13.77
CA MET A 74 -4.61 -6.04 12.97
C MET A 74 -5.00 -4.80 13.79
N LYS A 75 -5.53 -4.98 15.01
CA LYS A 75 -5.87 -3.87 15.92
C LYS A 75 -4.65 -3.00 16.23
N LYS A 76 -3.50 -3.65 16.48
CA LYS A 76 -2.22 -2.96 16.69
C LYS A 76 -1.82 -2.09 15.49
N ILE A 77 -2.01 -2.58 14.26
CA ILE A 77 -1.74 -1.77 13.04
C ILE A 77 -2.68 -0.58 12.96
N LEU A 78 -3.94 -0.77 13.34
CA LEU A 78 -4.98 0.26 13.31
C LEU A 78 -4.92 1.22 14.50
N ASN A 79 -4.00 1.03 15.45
CA ASN A 79 -3.92 1.76 16.72
C ASN A 79 -5.24 1.74 17.51
N PHE A 80 -5.97 0.62 17.46
CA PHE A 80 -7.14 0.34 18.29
C PHE A 80 -6.83 -0.65 19.40
#